data_AF-A0A0N4WSH4-F1
#
_entry.id   AF-A0A0N4WSH4-F1
#
_cell.length_a   1.000
_cell.length_b   1.000
_cell.length_c   1.000
_cell.angle_alpha   90.00
_cell.angle_beta   90.00
_cell.angle_gamma   90.00
#
_symmetry.space_group_name_H-M   'P 1'
#
loop_
_entity.id
_entity.type
_entity.pdbx_description
1 polymer ?
#
loop_
_entity_poly.entity_id
_entity_poly.type
_entity_poly.pdbx_seq_one_letter_code
_entity_poly.pdbx_strand_id
1 'polypeptide(L)'
;MLRTLQSARSLSTSVVRKQDLVQQAFIKKIREYAQKGGDLSSSDPAVKRALSDELNRLAAKFQLANADVVGKLPTNFETPKVDSSVQQLLEGSSLSKMIEDLHKEKSDYVAAKEAKKAEITLKNSALLP
;
A
#
# COMPACT_ATOMS: atom_id res chain seq x y z
N MET A 1 30.12 -62.22 -26.21
CA MET A 1 29.28 -61.31 -27.02
C MET A 1 29.29 -59.92 -26.40
N LEU A 2 29.93 -58.93 -27.01
CA LEU A 2 29.38 -57.59 -27.29
C LEU A 2 30.47 -56.79 -28.03
N ARG A 3 30.20 -56.47 -29.30
CA ARG A 3 31.06 -55.65 -30.15
C ARG A 3 30.82 -54.17 -29.79
N THR A 4 31.81 -53.49 -29.23
CA THR A 4 31.81 -52.03 -29.15
C THR A 4 32.17 -51.44 -30.51
N LEU A 5 31.15 -51.22 -31.35
CA LEU A 5 31.26 -50.44 -32.58
C LEU A 5 31.50 -48.97 -32.22
N GLN A 6 32.77 -48.58 -32.08
CA GLN A 6 33.16 -47.18 -32.15
C GLN A 6 32.93 -46.71 -33.59
N SER A 7 31.76 -46.16 -33.85
CA SER A 7 31.47 -45.40 -35.06
C SER A 7 32.33 -44.13 -35.04
N ALA A 8 33.52 -44.24 -35.63
CA ALA A 8 34.31 -43.08 -35.99
C ALA A 8 33.47 -42.30 -37.01
N ARG A 9 32.86 -41.20 -36.56
CA ARG A 9 32.32 -40.17 -37.43
C ARG A 9 33.47 -39.68 -38.29
N SER A 10 33.60 -40.26 -39.48
CA SER A 10 34.47 -39.77 -40.54
C SER A 10 33.87 -38.44 -40.99
N LEU A 11 34.25 -37.37 -40.31
CA LEU A 11 34.04 -36.02 -40.78
C LEU A 11 34.98 -35.82 -41.96
N SER A 12 34.45 -36.08 -43.15
CA SER A 12 35.09 -35.73 -44.42
C SER A 12 35.39 -34.23 -44.41
N THR A 13 36.65 -33.87 -44.13
CA THR A 13 37.15 -32.49 -44.10
C THR A 13 37.43 -31.93 -45.50
N SER A 14 36.93 -32.57 -46.57
CA SER A 14 37.17 -32.13 -47.94
C SER A 14 36.33 -30.93 -48.39
N VAL A 15 35.46 -30.38 -47.52
CA VAL A 15 34.64 -29.19 -47.80
C VAL A 15 35.23 -27.88 -47.23
N VAL A 16 36.48 -27.90 -46.73
CA VAL A 16 37.25 -26.67 -46.43
C VAL A 16 37.74 -26.02 -47.74
N ARG A 17 36.86 -25.87 -48.72
CA ARG A 17 37.09 -25.04 -49.90
C ARG A 17 36.16 -23.85 -49.80
N LYS A 18 36.68 -22.78 -49.20
CA LYS A 18 36.11 -21.42 -49.17
C LYS A 18 34.65 -21.40 -48.71
N GLN A 19 34.40 -21.62 -47.42
CA GLN A 19 33.11 -21.19 -46.88
C GLN A 19 32.96 -19.69 -47.14
N ASP A 20 31.87 -19.33 -47.78
CA ASP A 20 31.49 -17.96 -48.14
C ASP A 20 31.65 -17.04 -46.91
N LEU A 21 32.30 -15.89 -47.10
CA LEU A 21 32.55 -14.89 -46.06
C LEU A 21 31.25 -14.50 -45.34
N VAL A 22 30.14 -14.47 -46.07
CA VAL A 22 28.81 -14.18 -45.50
C VAL A 22 28.36 -15.31 -44.57
N GLN A 23 28.53 -16.56 -44.98
CA GLN A 23 28.17 -17.73 -44.15
C GLN A 23 29.04 -17.81 -42.89
N GLN A 24 30.34 -17.50 -43.00
CA GLN A 24 31.22 -17.44 -41.85
C GLN A 24 30.84 -16.29 -40.89
N ALA A 25 30.53 -15.11 -41.42
CA ALA A 25 30.08 -13.97 -40.61
C ALA A 25 28.75 -14.28 -39.91
N PHE A 26 27.82 -14.93 -40.60
CA PHE A 26 26.53 -15.34 -40.06
C PHE A 26 26.68 -16.37 -38.93
N ILE A 27 27.46 -17.43 -39.15
CA ILE A 27 27.74 -18.45 -38.11
C ILE A 27 28.47 -17.81 -36.92
N LYS A 28 29.38 -16.87 -37.18
CA LYS A 28 30.08 -16.11 -36.12
C LYS A 28 29.11 -15.28 -35.29
N LYS A 29 28.13 -14.61 -35.92
CA LYS A 29 27.09 -13.85 -35.23
C LYS A 29 26.15 -14.74 -34.43
N ILE A 30 25.72 -15.88 -34.98
CA ILE A 30 24.91 -16.86 -34.22
C ILE A 30 25.65 -17.29 -32.95
N ARG A 31 26.95 -17.63 -33.06
CA ARG A 31 27.75 -18.02 -31.90
C ARG A 31 27.88 -16.88 -30.89
N GLU A 32 28.04 -15.64 -31.35
CA GLU A 32 28.11 -14.45 -30.50
C GLU A 32 26.80 -14.23 -29.73
N TYR A 33 25.64 -14.37 -30.36
CA TYR A 33 24.33 -14.25 -29.68
C TYR A 33 24.04 -15.42 -28.74
N ALA A 34 24.41 -16.64 -29.11
CA ALA A 34 24.28 -17.82 -28.26
C ALA A 34 25.10 -17.67 -26.96
N GLN A 35 26.26 -17.02 -27.02
CA GLN A 35 27.09 -16.74 -25.84
C GLN A 35 26.56 -15.58 -24.99
N LYS A 36 25.85 -14.62 -25.59
CA LYS A 36 25.22 -13.48 -24.89
C LYS A 36 23.81 -13.78 -24.36
N GLY A 37 23.29 -14.98 -24.63
CA GLY A 37 21.97 -15.42 -24.17
C GLY A 37 22.01 -15.85 -22.71
N GLY A 38 21.80 -14.91 -21.78
CA GLY A 38 21.67 -15.25 -20.37
C GLY A 38 21.57 -14.04 -19.46
N ASP A 39 22.20 -12.93 -19.83
CA ASP A 39 22.08 -11.65 -19.14
C ASP A 39 22.07 -10.52 -20.18
N LEU A 40 21.39 -9.42 -19.90
CA LEU A 40 21.42 -8.24 -20.76
C LEU A 40 22.90 -7.83 -20.87
N SER A 41 23.52 -8.14 -22.01
CA SER A 41 24.97 -8.23 -22.21
C SER A 41 25.77 -6.94 -22.02
N SER A 42 25.14 -5.91 -21.50
CA SER A 42 25.77 -4.80 -20.83
C SER A 42 25.08 -4.60 -19.49
N SER A 43 25.66 -5.16 -18.42
CA SER A 43 25.39 -4.76 -17.04
C SER A 43 25.88 -3.32 -16.77
N ASP A 44 25.83 -2.46 -17.78
CA ASP A 44 26.22 -1.07 -17.75
C ASP A 44 25.32 -0.36 -16.74
N PRO A 45 25.90 0.23 -15.67
CA PRO A 45 25.15 0.99 -14.68
C PRO A 45 24.29 2.11 -15.31
N ALA A 46 24.68 2.64 -16.48
CA ALA A 46 23.87 3.64 -17.20
C ALA A 46 22.54 3.06 -17.72
N VAL A 47 22.54 1.85 -18.28
CA VAL A 47 21.33 1.19 -18.79
C VAL A 47 20.41 0.80 -17.64
N LYS A 48 20.98 0.35 -16.51
CA LYS A 48 20.19 0.05 -15.30
C LYS A 48 19.54 1.31 -14.71
N ARG A 49 20.23 2.45 -14.72
CA ARG A 49 19.66 3.74 -14.29
C ARG A 49 18.52 4.18 -15.21
N ALA A 50 18.75 4.17 -16.53
CA ALA A 50 17.72 4.53 -17.50
C ALA A 50 16.45 3.66 -17.36
N LEU A 51 16.63 2.34 -17.17
CA LEU A 51 15.51 1.43 -16.92
C LEU A 51 14.76 1.78 -15.62
N SER A 52 15.49 2.05 -14.53
CA SER A 52 14.87 2.45 -13.27
C SER A 52 14.09 3.76 -13.39
N ASP A 53 14.61 4.74 -14.13
CA ASP A 53 13.95 6.04 -14.33
C ASP A 53 12.67 5.89 -15.15
N GLU A 54 12.68 5.06 -16.20
CA GLU A 54 11.49 4.74 -16.99
C GLU A 54 10.43 4.00 -16.15
N LEU A 55 10.85 3.02 -15.35
CA LEU A 55 9.95 2.28 -14.45
C LEU A 55 9.33 3.21 -13.39
N ASN A 56 10.10 4.15 -12.84
CA ASN A 56 9.60 5.14 -11.89
C ASN A 56 8.62 6.12 -12.53
N ARG A 57 8.90 6.58 -13.76
CA ARG A 57 7.95 7.41 -14.53
C ARG A 57 6.64 6.67 -14.80
N LEU A 58 6.72 5.38 -15.09
CA LEU A 58 5.54 4.54 -15.30
C LEU A 58 4.75 4.37 -13.99
N ALA A 59 5.41 4.08 -12.88
CA ALA A 59 4.79 3.95 -11.57
C ALA A 59 4.05 5.24 -11.17
N ALA A 60 4.68 6.40 -11.36
CA ALA A 60 4.06 7.70 -11.12
C ALA A 60 2.79 7.93 -11.96
N LYS A 61 2.80 7.52 -13.24
CA LYS A 61 1.62 7.63 -14.12
C LYS A 61 0.44 6.79 -13.63
N PHE A 62 0.72 5.61 -13.09
CA PHE A 62 -0.30 4.70 -12.58
C PHE A 62 -0.59 4.86 -11.09
N GLN A 63 -0.07 5.92 -10.45
CA GLN A 63 -0.22 6.18 -9.02
C GLN A 63 0.20 4.97 -8.16
N LEU A 64 1.11 4.16 -8.68
CA LEU A 64 1.69 3.03 -7.96
C LEU A 64 2.80 3.59 -7.08
N ALA A 65 2.84 3.15 -5.82
CA ALA A 65 3.87 3.61 -4.90
C ALA A 65 5.28 3.32 -5.45
N ASN A 66 5.49 2.12 -6.04
CA ASN A 66 6.74 1.70 -6.67
C ASN A 66 6.46 0.74 -7.85
N ALA A 67 7.44 0.52 -8.74
CA ALA A 67 7.34 -0.44 -9.85
C ALA A 67 7.07 -1.90 -9.38
N ASP A 68 7.49 -2.24 -8.15
CA ASP A 68 7.28 -3.56 -7.54
C ASP A 68 5.82 -3.81 -7.08
N VAL A 69 4.96 -2.79 -7.11
CA VAL A 69 3.57 -2.89 -6.64
C VAL A 69 2.66 -3.52 -7.70
N VAL A 70 3.12 -3.66 -8.95
CA VAL A 70 2.33 -4.26 -10.05
C VAL A 70 1.90 -5.70 -9.74
N GLY A 71 2.67 -6.44 -8.93
CA GLY A 71 2.34 -7.82 -8.52
C GLY A 71 1.41 -7.92 -7.30
N LYS A 72 1.05 -6.81 -6.66
CA LYS A 72 0.27 -6.78 -5.42
C LYS A 72 -0.91 -5.82 -5.57
N LEU A 73 -2.08 -6.34 -5.96
CA LEU A 73 -3.30 -5.54 -5.98
C LEU A 73 -3.62 -5.05 -4.55
N PRO A 74 -3.86 -3.74 -4.35
CA PRO A 74 -4.34 -3.25 -3.07
C PRO A 74 -5.73 -3.82 -2.79
N THR A 75 -5.84 -4.68 -1.77
CA THR A 75 -7.11 -5.28 -1.32
C THR A 75 -7.77 -4.50 -0.19
N ASN A 76 -7.16 -3.38 0.24
CA ASN A 76 -7.71 -2.53 1.29
C ASN A 76 -8.68 -1.54 0.65
N PHE A 77 -9.97 -1.86 0.77
CA PHE A 77 -11.04 -0.96 0.38
C PHE A 77 -11.33 0.01 1.53
N GLU A 78 -11.60 1.27 1.18
CA GLU A 78 -11.99 2.25 2.17
C GLU A 78 -13.37 1.87 2.73
N THR A 79 -13.44 1.61 4.03
CA THR A 79 -14.71 1.31 4.69
C THR A 79 -15.52 2.59 4.75
N PRO A 80 -16.79 2.60 4.30
CA PRO A 80 -17.61 3.79 4.34
C PRO A 80 -17.74 4.27 5.79
N LYS A 81 -17.31 5.50 6.05
CA LYS A 81 -17.53 6.15 7.34
C LYS A 81 -19.00 6.54 7.42
N VAL A 82 -19.73 5.87 8.30
CA VAL A 82 -21.13 6.18 8.59
C VAL A 82 -21.15 7.14 9.77
N ASP A 83 -21.24 8.43 9.46
CA ASP A 83 -21.41 9.46 10.49
C ASP A 83 -22.87 9.45 10.95
N SER A 84 -23.10 8.92 12.16
CA SER A 84 -24.42 8.97 12.79
C SER A 84 -24.67 10.37 13.33
N SER A 85 -25.82 10.96 13.02
CA SER A 85 -26.22 12.29 13.51
C SER A 85 -26.27 12.36 15.04
N VAL A 86 -26.45 11.22 15.71
CA VAL A 86 -26.38 11.11 17.18
C VAL A 86 -24.93 11.18 17.67
N GLN A 87 -23.98 10.65 16.90
CA GLN A 87 -22.54 10.73 17.20
C GLN A 87 -22.08 12.19 17.14
N GLN A 88 -22.48 12.95 16.11
CA GLN A 88 -22.17 14.38 15.99
C GLN A 88 -22.80 15.24 17.09
N LEU A 89 -24.00 14.90 17.57
CA LEU A 89 -24.63 15.60 18.69
C LEU A 89 -23.96 15.28 20.04
N LEU A 90 -23.34 14.11 20.18
CA LEU A 90 -22.65 13.65 21.40
C LEU A 90 -21.13 13.86 21.34
N GLU A 91 -20.59 14.31 20.22
CA GLU A 91 -19.17 14.61 20.03
C GLU A 91 -18.75 15.77 20.93
N GLY A 92 -18.13 15.43 22.07
CA GLY A 92 -17.59 16.37 23.04
C GLY A 92 -18.16 16.25 24.46
N SER A 93 -19.34 15.63 24.60
CA SER A 93 -19.94 15.31 25.90
C SER A 93 -19.68 13.85 26.25
N SER A 94 -18.62 13.58 27.01
CA SER A 94 -18.44 12.27 27.63
C SER A 94 -19.60 12.00 28.59
N LEU A 95 -20.13 10.78 28.59
CA LEU A 95 -21.23 10.35 29.48
C LEU A 95 -21.00 10.76 30.94
N SER A 96 -19.75 10.71 31.41
CA SER A 96 -19.35 11.14 32.75
C SER A 96 -19.66 12.61 33.04
N LYS A 97 -19.40 13.52 32.09
CA LYS A 97 -19.72 14.95 32.24
C LYS A 97 -21.23 15.18 32.31
N MET A 98 -21.99 14.45 31.49
CA MET A 98 -23.45 14.54 31.48
C MET A 98 -24.06 14.06 32.80
N ILE A 99 -23.46 13.04 33.43
CA ILE A 99 -23.85 12.57 34.76
C ILE A 99 -23.50 13.63 35.83
N GLU A 100 -22.32 14.22 35.78
CA GLU A 100 -21.90 15.29 36.71
C GLU A 100 -22.80 16.52 36.61
N ASP A 101 -23.15 16.96 35.40
CA ASP A 101 -24.04 18.08 35.15
C ASP A 101 -25.45 17.82 35.71
N LEU A 102 -25.98 16.60 35.53
CA LEU A 102 -27.27 16.21 36.12
C LEU A 102 -27.26 16.19 37.65
N HIS A 103 -26.16 15.75 38.27
CA HIS A 103 -26.02 15.79 39.72
C HIS A 103 -25.99 17.22 40.25
N LYS A 104 -25.27 18.11 39.54
CA LYS A 104 -25.20 19.53 39.88
C LYS A 104 -26.56 20.21 39.75
N GLU A 105 -27.25 20.03 38.62
CA GLU A 105 -28.58 20.59 38.38
C GLU A 105 -29.60 20.12 39.44
N LYS A 106 -29.55 18.84 39.82
CA LYS A 106 -30.40 18.30 40.89
C LYS A 106 -30.11 18.97 42.24
N SER A 107 -28.83 19.19 42.57
CA SER A 107 -28.45 19.85 43.82
C SER A 107 -28.90 21.31 43.86
N ASP A 108 -28.71 22.04 42.76
CA ASP A 108 -29.12 23.44 42.62
C ASP A 108 -30.65 23.58 42.70
N TYR A 109 -31.40 22.66 42.09
CA TYR A 109 -32.85 22.63 42.16
C TYR A 109 -33.37 22.40 43.58
N VAL A 110 -32.76 21.46 44.33
CA VAL A 110 -33.14 21.20 45.72
C VAL A 110 -32.84 22.42 46.59
N ALA A 111 -31.66 23.01 46.46
CA ALA A 111 -31.27 24.21 47.19
C ALA A 111 -32.21 25.39 46.91
N ALA A 112 -32.57 25.62 45.63
CA ALA A 112 -33.52 26.65 45.24
C ALA A 112 -34.93 26.40 45.80
N LYS A 113 -35.36 25.14 45.85
CA LYS A 113 -36.66 24.75 46.42
C LYS A 113 -36.71 24.98 47.92
N GLU A 114 -35.63 24.65 48.64
CA GLU A 114 -35.51 24.88 50.07
C GLU A 114 -35.42 26.36 50.42
N ALA A 115 -34.64 27.14 49.67
CA ALA A 115 -34.56 28.60 49.82
C ALA A 115 -35.93 29.26 49.62
N LYS A 116 -36.67 28.87 48.57
CA LYS A 116 -38.04 29.36 48.34
C LYS A 116 -38.99 28.99 49.46
N LYS A 117 -38.89 27.76 50.00
CA LYS A 117 -39.71 27.35 51.15
C LYS A 117 -39.37 28.15 52.40
N ALA A 118 -38.08 28.35 52.71
CA ALA A 118 -37.64 29.13 53.86
C ALA A 118 -38.08 30.60 53.75
N GLU A 119 -37.99 31.20 52.56
CA GLU A 119 -38.45 32.56 52.31
C GLU A 119 -39.97 32.70 52.49
N ILE A 120 -40.75 31.71 52.04
CA ILE A 120 -42.20 31.67 52.26
C ILE A 120 -42.52 31.51 53.75
N THR A 121 -41.80 30.64 54.46
CA THR A 121 -42.00 30.48 55.92
C THR A 121 -41.66 31.74 56.68
N LEU A 122 -40.56 32.43 56.34
CA LEU A 122 -40.18 33.72 56.91
C LEU A 122 -41.21 34.80 56.64
N LYS A 123 -41.69 34.91 55.39
CA LYS A 123 -42.75 35.85 55.01
C LYS A 123 -44.05 35.55 55.75
N ASN A 124 -44.44 34.29 55.88
CA ASN A 124 -45.64 33.89 56.60
C ASN A 124 -45.53 34.12 58.12
N SER A 125 -44.35 33.95 58.72
CA SER A 125 -44.12 34.28 60.14
C SER A 125 -44.03 35.79 60.39
N ALA A 126 -43.65 36.59 59.39
CA ALA A 126 -43.58 38.05 59.48
C ALA A 126 -44.93 38.74 59.23
N LEU A 127 -45.91 38.02 58.67
CA LEU A 127 -47.27 38.52 58.39
C LEU A 127 -48.29 38.18 59.49
N LEU A 128 -47.87 37.51 60.57
CA LEU A 128 -48.69 37.25 61.76
C LEU A 128 -48.26 38.19 62.90
N PRO A 129 -49.08 39.20 63.28
CA PRO A 129 -48.89 39.95 64.52
C PRO A 129 -49.26 39.14 65.76
#